data_AF-A0AAV0XDK8-F1
#
_entry.id   AF-A0AAV0XDK8-F1
#
_cell.length_a   1.000
_cell.length_b   1.000
_cell.length_c   1.000
_cell.angle_alpha   90.00
_cell.angle_beta   90.00
_cell.angle_gamma   90.00
#
_symmetry.space_group_name_H-M   'P 1'
#
loop_
_entity.id
_entity.type
_entity.pdbx_description
1 polymer ?
#
loop_
_entity_poly.entity_id
_entity_poly.type
_entity_poly.pdbx_seq_one_letter_code
_entity_poly.pdbx_strand_id
1 'polypeptide(L)'
;MSSCTEESDEEMDFVFDDDKSLTTFHINIPYHVYQKMKPIQVEYGNGRNTRKYSVLKPGVWSNIIFDEFVKIHKLPCCYIFKRCKVYISESAQHFLVFNATCKDEKCYAKLKGIAVKRPLEDQPLKLIIKTKDTRGVIHNIHLKRNLNGEKRYSVGENLQHLRANTWRKDQIRKKCDFGDIIPPNIYQTNVLRKAKQEFRDQKLGIVIKNPILSLV
;
A
#
# COMPACT_ATOMS: atom_id res chain seq x y z
N MET A 1 44.63 6.48 13.30
CA MET A 1 43.68 7.48 13.86
C MET A 1 42.47 7.49 12.94
N SER A 2 41.56 6.52 13.07
CA SER A 2 40.51 6.37 14.09
C SER A 2 39.32 7.29 13.81
N SER A 3 38.24 6.68 13.33
CA SER A 3 36.84 6.85 13.77
C SER A 3 35.91 6.57 12.60
N CYS A 4 35.68 5.28 12.32
CA CYS A 4 34.48 4.87 11.60
C CYS A 4 33.35 4.87 12.63
N THR A 5 32.43 5.83 12.52
CA THR A 5 31.18 5.80 13.27
C THR A 5 30.37 4.60 12.80
N GLU A 6 30.36 3.56 13.64
CA GLU A 6 29.40 2.48 13.60
C GLU A 6 28.03 3.10 13.91
N GLU A 7 27.24 3.39 12.88
CA GLU A 7 25.81 3.59 13.06
C GLU A 7 25.21 2.23 13.39
N SER A 8 25.07 1.98 14.68
CA SER A 8 24.31 0.88 15.24
C SER A 8 22.88 0.94 14.71
N ASP A 9 22.53 -0.04 13.87
CA ASP A 9 21.14 -0.40 13.59
C ASP A 9 20.51 -0.79 14.94
N GLU A 10 19.87 0.17 15.60
CA GLU A 10 19.10 -0.08 16.82
C GLU A 10 18.05 -1.16 16.52
N GLU A 11 18.33 -2.38 16.98
CA GLU A 11 17.34 -3.42 17.19
C GLU A 11 16.39 -2.92 18.28
N MET A 12 15.41 -2.12 17.87
CA MET A 12 14.35 -1.66 18.75
C MET A 12 13.45 -2.85 19.06
N ASP A 13 13.59 -3.37 20.27
CA ASP A 13 12.81 -4.44 20.86
C ASP A 13 11.31 -4.22 20.66
N PHE A 14 10.67 -5.25 20.13
CA PHE A 14 9.39 -5.19 19.46
C PHE A 14 8.22 -5.47 20.40
N VAL A 15 7.96 -4.58 21.35
CA VAL A 15 6.76 -4.68 22.19
C VAL A 15 5.58 -4.03 21.46
N PHE A 16 4.43 -4.70 21.45
CA PHE A 16 3.18 -4.00 21.21
C PHE A 16 2.97 -3.09 22.42
N ASP A 17 3.45 -1.85 22.30
CA ASP A 17 3.23 -0.85 23.35
C ASP A 17 1.73 -0.82 23.65
N ASP A 18 1.38 -1.02 24.92
CA ASP A 18 -0.01 -1.13 25.38
C ASP A 18 -0.59 0.29 25.53
N ASP A 19 -0.40 1.08 24.48
CA ASP A 19 -0.99 2.40 24.35
C ASP A 19 -2.51 2.20 24.24
N LYS A 20 -3.18 2.42 25.37
CA LYS A 20 -4.64 2.31 25.52
C LYS A 20 -5.42 3.17 24.52
N SER A 21 -4.78 4.14 23.85
CA SER A 21 -5.40 4.96 22.81
C SER A 21 -5.51 4.28 21.44
N LEU A 22 -4.84 3.14 21.25
CA LEU A 22 -4.83 2.41 19.97
C LEU A 22 -5.96 1.37 19.91
N THR A 23 -6.63 1.33 18.77
CA THR A 23 -7.65 0.31 18.46
C THR A 23 -7.03 -0.80 17.63
N THR A 24 -7.46 -2.04 17.91
CA THR A 24 -7.04 -3.22 17.14
C THR A 24 -8.10 -3.58 16.11
N PHE A 25 -7.67 -3.66 14.86
CA PHE A 25 -8.47 -4.00 13.69
C PHE A 25 -8.00 -5.32 13.09
N HIS A 26 -8.93 -6.10 12.58
CA HIS A 26 -8.64 -7.38 11.94
C HIS A 26 -9.06 -7.32 10.47
N ILE A 27 -8.22 -7.82 9.58
CA ILE A 27 -8.57 -8.03 8.17
C ILE A 27 -8.10 -9.41 7.71
N ASN A 28 -8.91 -10.02 6.84
CA ASN A 28 -8.62 -11.31 6.24
C ASN A 28 -8.42 -11.11 4.74
N ILE A 29 -7.22 -11.38 4.23
CA ILE A 29 -6.93 -11.30 2.80
C ILE A 29 -7.06 -12.70 2.20
N PRO A 30 -8.00 -12.94 1.27
CA PRO A 30 -8.18 -14.25 0.65
C PRO A 30 -6.89 -14.78 0.02
N TYR A 31 -6.70 -16.10 0.02
CA TYR A 31 -5.45 -16.73 -0.44
C TYR A 31 -5.08 -16.31 -1.88
N HIS A 32 -6.03 -16.36 -2.81
CA HIS A 32 -5.81 -15.94 -4.22
C HIS A 32 -5.40 -14.46 -4.37
N VAL A 33 -5.80 -13.59 -3.44
CA VAL A 33 -5.36 -12.19 -3.41
C VAL A 33 -3.95 -12.09 -2.81
N TYR A 34 -3.69 -12.82 -1.72
CA TYR A 34 -2.37 -12.91 -1.11
C TYR A 34 -1.31 -13.42 -2.10
N GLN A 35 -1.68 -14.38 -2.96
CA GLN A 35 -0.80 -14.91 -4.01
C GLN A 35 -0.17 -13.80 -4.88
N LYS A 36 -0.91 -12.72 -5.16
CA LYS A 36 -0.44 -11.58 -5.96
C LYS A 36 0.66 -10.76 -5.27
N MET A 37 0.76 -10.85 -3.95
CA MET A 37 1.73 -10.12 -3.14
C MET A 37 2.69 -11.02 -2.36
N LYS A 38 2.88 -12.28 -2.79
CA LYS A 38 3.82 -13.20 -2.15
C LYS A 38 5.20 -12.58 -1.95
N PRO A 39 5.94 -13.01 -0.91
CA PRO A 39 7.31 -12.58 -0.71
C PRO A 39 8.19 -12.89 -1.92
N ILE A 40 9.04 -11.94 -2.28
CA ILE A 40 10.10 -12.07 -3.28
C ILE A 40 11.45 -11.82 -2.60
N GLN A 41 12.52 -12.39 -3.15
CA GLN A 41 13.89 -12.10 -2.73
C GLN A 41 14.37 -10.84 -3.43
N VAL A 42 14.92 -9.90 -2.67
CA VAL A 42 15.53 -8.67 -3.19
C VAL A 42 16.92 -8.54 -2.60
N GLU A 43 17.89 -8.26 -3.47
CA GLU A 43 19.27 -7.99 -3.08
C GLU A 43 19.44 -6.49 -2.81
N TYR A 44 20.01 -6.17 -1.65
CA TYR A 44 20.37 -4.80 -1.26
C TYR A 44 21.87 -4.74 -0.95
N GLY A 45 22.55 -3.73 -1.48
CA GLY A 45 23.98 -3.46 -1.25
C GLY A 45 24.71 -3.07 -2.53
N ASN A 46 25.92 -2.52 -2.37
CA ASN A 46 26.83 -2.20 -3.47
C ASN A 46 28.09 -3.08 -3.38
N GLY A 47 28.45 -3.75 -4.47
CA GLY A 47 29.71 -4.50 -4.57
C GLY A 47 29.77 -5.74 -3.67
N ARG A 48 30.78 -5.81 -2.78
CA ARG A 48 31.15 -7.02 -2.02
C ARG A 48 30.22 -7.39 -0.85
N ASN A 49 29.32 -6.49 -0.43
CA ASN A 49 28.39 -6.71 0.69
C ASN A 49 26.94 -6.67 0.21
N THR A 50 26.51 -7.70 -0.53
CA THR A 50 25.11 -7.89 -0.91
C THR A 50 24.38 -8.72 0.14
N ARG A 51 23.27 -8.18 0.67
CA ARG A 51 22.38 -8.89 1.60
C ARG A 51 21.06 -9.20 0.89
N LYS A 52 20.62 -10.46 1.00
CA LYS A 52 19.34 -10.92 0.47
C LYS A 52 18.26 -10.72 1.52
N TYR A 53 17.17 -10.06 1.14
CA TYR A 53 16.02 -9.86 2.01
C TYR A 53 14.76 -10.41 1.35
N SER A 54 13.91 -11.05 2.16
CA SER A 54 12.54 -11.36 1.76
C SER A 54 11.64 -10.17 2.00
N VAL A 55 10.96 -9.70 0.95
CA VAL A 55 10.00 -8.59 1.02
C VAL A 55 8.76 -8.93 0.23
N LEU A 56 7.58 -8.45 0.65
CA LEU A 56 6.38 -8.58 -0.19
C LEU A 56 6.56 -7.80 -1.49
N LYS A 57 5.96 -8.31 -2.59
CA LYS A 57 6.07 -7.74 -3.95
C LYS A 57 5.86 -6.20 -3.97
N PRO A 58 6.93 -5.40 -4.21
CA PRO A 58 6.85 -3.95 -4.21
C PRO A 58 5.83 -3.41 -5.22
N GLY A 59 5.17 -2.29 -4.90
CA GLY A 59 4.13 -1.69 -5.73
C GLY A 59 2.79 -2.46 -5.77
N VAL A 60 2.68 -3.59 -5.08
CA VAL A 60 1.47 -4.43 -5.05
C VAL A 60 0.91 -4.55 -3.64
N TRP A 61 1.71 -5.03 -2.69
CA TRP A 61 1.23 -5.43 -1.36
C TRP A 61 0.52 -4.30 -0.59
N SER A 62 1.07 -3.09 -0.62
CA SER A 62 0.54 -1.96 0.16
C SER A 62 -0.79 -1.46 -0.37
N ASN A 63 -1.08 -1.68 -1.65
CA ASN A 63 -2.37 -1.36 -2.26
C ASN A 63 -3.43 -2.38 -1.83
N ILE A 64 -3.10 -3.68 -1.86
CA ILE A 64 -4.00 -4.76 -1.44
C ILE A 64 -4.39 -4.59 0.03
N ILE A 65 -3.41 -4.47 0.93
CA ILE A 65 -3.67 -4.32 2.37
C ILE A 65 -4.52 -3.08 2.64
N PHE A 66 -4.19 -1.94 2.02
CA PHE A 66 -4.91 -0.70 2.23
C PHE A 66 -6.35 -0.75 1.70
N ASP A 67 -6.55 -1.33 0.51
CA ASP A 67 -7.87 -1.44 -0.10
C ASP A 67 -8.81 -2.30 0.76
N GLU A 68 -8.34 -3.43 1.28
CA GLU A 68 -9.15 -4.27 2.16
C GLU A 68 -9.38 -3.61 3.53
N PHE A 69 -8.36 -2.95 4.09
CA PHE A 69 -8.49 -2.22 5.34
C PHE A 69 -9.55 -1.13 5.29
N VAL A 70 -9.51 -0.27 4.27
CA VAL A 70 -10.48 0.83 4.12
C VAL A 70 -11.86 0.32 3.76
N LYS A 71 -11.96 -0.75 2.97
CA LYS A 71 -13.24 -1.36 2.63
C LYS A 71 -13.99 -1.85 3.87
N ILE A 72 -13.28 -2.45 4.83
CA ILE A 72 -13.90 -3.01 6.05
C ILE A 72 -14.10 -1.93 7.11
N HIS A 73 -13.08 -1.12 7.39
CA HIS A 73 -13.06 -0.25 8.57
C HIS A 73 -13.38 1.21 8.27
N LYS A 74 -13.34 1.63 6.99
CA LYS A 74 -13.69 2.98 6.52
C LYS A 74 -12.96 4.13 7.23
N LEU A 75 -11.73 3.92 7.72
CA LEU A 75 -10.93 5.01 8.27
C LEU A 75 -10.56 6.02 7.15
N PRO A 76 -10.68 7.34 7.41
CA PRO A 76 -10.39 8.37 6.42
C PRO A 76 -8.89 8.57 6.12
N CYS A 77 -8.00 7.88 6.84
CA CYS A 77 -6.55 8.08 6.77
C CYS A 77 -5.91 7.75 5.41
N CYS A 78 -5.10 8.68 4.91
CA CYS A 78 -4.21 8.45 3.77
C CYS A 78 -2.87 7.88 4.24
N TYR A 79 -2.86 6.60 4.63
CA TYR A 79 -1.63 5.93 5.10
C TYR A 79 -0.58 5.81 3.99
N ILE A 80 0.66 6.19 4.30
CA ILE A 80 1.87 5.89 3.52
C ILE A 80 2.56 4.71 4.19
N PHE A 81 2.64 3.59 3.48
CA PHE A 81 3.28 2.38 3.97
C PHE A 81 4.79 2.50 3.84
N LYS A 82 5.48 2.12 4.90
CA LYS A 82 6.93 1.96 4.93
C LYS A 82 7.30 0.52 4.56
N ARG A 83 8.53 0.11 4.87
CA ARG A 83 9.01 -1.25 4.64
C ARG A 83 8.14 -2.29 5.36
N CYS A 84 7.87 -3.40 4.68
CA CYS A 84 7.33 -4.62 5.27
C CYS A 84 8.50 -5.60 5.49
N LYS A 85 8.72 -6.04 6.72
CA LYS A 85 9.63 -7.14 7.05
C LYS A 85 8.88 -8.46 6.90
N VAL A 86 9.50 -9.44 6.25
CA VAL A 86 8.97 -10.80 6.12
C VAL A 86 9.96 -11.75 6.76
N TYR A 87 9.47 -12.55 7.70
CA TYR A 87 10.26 -13.55 8.39
C TYR A 87 9.84 -14.93 7.88
N ILE A 88 10.79 -15.61 7.23
CA ILE A 88 10.54 -16.94 6.64
C ILE A 88 10.71 -18.05 7.70
N SER A 89 11.56 -17.81 8.72
CA SER A 89 11.82 -18.79 9.76
C SER A 89 10.56 -19.15 10.54
N GLU A 90 10.36 -20.44 10.80
CA GLU A 90 9.25 -20.95 11.62
C GLU A 90 9.37 -20.54 13.09
N SER A 91 10.60 -20.25 13.55
CA SER A 91 10.86 -19.73 14.89
C SER A 91 10.49 -18.26 15.07
N ALA A 92 10.18 -17.54 13.98
CA ALA A 92 9.84 -16.13 14.08
C ALA A 92 8.46 -15.94 14.71
N GLN A 93 8.37 -15.02 15.68
CA GLN A 93 7.11 -14.69 16.36
C GLN A 93 6.02 -14.18 15.40
N HIS A 94 6.44 -13.52 14.31
CA HIS A 94 5.56 -12.94 13.32
C HIS A 94 6.06 -13.28 11.92
N PHE A 95 5.17 -13.76 11.07
CA PHE A 95 5.47 -13.98 9.65
C PHE A 95 5.73 -12.67 8.90
N LEU A 96 4.95 -11.61 9.16
CA LEU A 96 5.16 -10.31 8.54
C LEU A 96 4.86 -9.17 9.50
N VAL A 97 5.57 -8.06 9.30
CA VAL A 97 5.42 -6.83 10.08
C VAL A 97 5.57 -5.63 9.15
N PHE A 98 4.65 -4.69 9.22
CA PHE A 98 4.73 -3.43 8.48
C PHE A 98 4.25 -2.25 9.31
N ASN A 99 4.71 -1.07 8.90
CA ASN A 99 4.32 0.19 9.50
C ASN A 99 3.81 1.15 8.42
N ALA A 100 2.90 2.03 8.78
CA ALA A 100 2.44 3.13 7.94
C ALA A 100 2.16 4.38 8.78
N THR A 101 2.13 5.53 8.13
CA THR A 101 1.80 6.81 8.78
C THR A 101 0.83 7.58 7.90
N CYS A 102 -0.22 8.15 8.49
CA CYS A 102 -1.15 9.00 7.75
C CYS A 102 -0.38 10.25 7.24
N LYS A 103 -0.53 10.56 5.95
CA LYS A 103 0.08 11.73 5.32
C LYS A 103 -0.53 13.05 5.80
N ASP A 104 -1.76 13.00 6.30
CA ASP A 104 -2.51 14.19 6.69
C ASP A 104 -1.91 14.82 7.95
N GLU A 105 -1.54 16.10 7.85
CA GLU A 105 -0.86 16.85 8.90
C GLU A 105 -1.71 17.02 10.16
N LYS A 106 -3.04 16.97 10.03
CA LYS A 106 -3.95 17.05 11.17
C LYS A 106 -4.15 15.71 11.88
N CYS A 107 -3.70 14.62 11.26
CA CYS A 107 -3.91 13.27 11.76
C CYS A 107 -2.62 12.61 12.23
N TYR A 108 -1.62 12.50 11.34
CA TYR A 108 -0.35 11.79 11.55
C TYR A 108 -0.45 10.40 12.22
N ALA A 109 -1.62 9.75 12.17
CA ALA A 109 -1.83 8.48 12.84
C ALA A 109 -0.81 7.43 12.36
N LYS A 110 -0.16 6.78 13.32
CA LYS A 110 0.73 5.65 13.05
C LYS A 110 -0.10 4.37 13.01
N LEU A 111 0.23 3.50 12.06
CA LEU A 111 -0.40 2.21 11.88
C LEU A 111 0.71 1.16 11.90
N LYS A 112 0.53 0.12 12.73
CA LYS A 112 1.40 -1.05 12.78
C LYS A 112 0.55 -2.27 12.45
N GLY A 113 1.01 -3.10 11.52
CA GLY A 113 0.31 -4.30 11.12
C GLY A 113 1.21 -5.52 11.16
N ILE A 114 0.64 -6.65 11.57
CA ILE A 114 1.34 -7.92 11.66
C ILE A 114 0.50 -9.07 11.07
N ALA A 115 1.17 -10.12 10.62
CA ALA A 115 0.59 -11.45 10.55
C ALA A 115 1.42 -12.37 11.43
N VAL A 116 0.76 -13.11 12.32
CA VAL A 116 1.43 -14.07 13.18
C VAL A 116 1.94 -15.25 12.36
N LYS A 117 1.07 -15.82 11.52
CA LYS A 117 1.38 -17.02 10.73
C LYS A 117 1.29 -16.74 9.24
N ARG A 118 2.12 -17.46 8.48
CA ARG A 118 1.98 -17.58 7.03
C ARG A 118 0.66 -18.30 6.71
N PRO A 119 -0.12 -17.85 5.71
CA PRO A 119 -1.32 -18.57 5.31
C PRO A 119 -0.93 -19.91 4.66
N LEU A 120 -1.63 -20.97 5.05
CA LEU A 120 -1.61 -22.23 4.33
C LEU A 120 -2.37 -22.08 3.00
N GLU A 121 -2.23 -23.08 2.13
CA GLU A 121 -2.98 -23.11 0.88
C GLU A 121 -4.49 -23.00 1.14
N ASP A 122 -5.13 -22.16 0.33
CA ASP A 122 -6.55 -21.77 0.42
C ASP A 122 -7.00 -21.11 1.73
N GLN A 123 -6.08 -20.86 2.67
CA GLN A 123 -6.38 -20.12 3.88
C GLN A 123 -6.08 -18.61 3.71
N PRO A 124 -6.91 -17.73 4.29
CA PRO A 124 -6.68 -16.30 4.21
C PRO A 124 -5.45 -15.90 5.03
N LEU A 125 -4.72 -14.90 4.56
CA LEU A 125 -3.74 -14.18 5.37
C LEU A 125 -4.49 -13.34 6.41
N LYS A 126 -4.36 -13.71 7.68
CA LYS A 126 -4.95 -12.98 8.81
C LYS A 126 -4.00 -11.87 9.25
N LEU A 127 -4.47 -10.63 9.19
CA LEU A 127 -3.72 -9.46 9.61
C LEU A 127 -4.36 -8.82 10.84
N ILE A 128 -3.49 -8.45 11.78
CA ILE A 128 -3.84 -7.66 12.96
C ILE A 128 -3.20 -6.29 12.77
N ILE A 129 -4.01 -5.24 12.78
CA ILE A 129 -3.60 -3.86 12.54
C ILE A 129 -3.94 -3.05 13.78
N LYS A 130 -2.96 -2.37 14.37
CA LYS A 130 -3.16 -1.39 15.45
C LYS A 130 -2.94 0.02 14.94
N THR A 131 -3.92 0.88 15.17
CA THR A 131 -3.83 2.32 14.87
C THR A 131 -4.88 3.08 15.69
N LYS A 132 -4.74 4.40 15.79
CA LYS A 132 -5.77 5.26 16.38
C LYS A 132 -7.03 5.18 15.53
N ASP A 133 -8.19 5.07 16.15
CA ASP A 133 -9.45 5.24 15.43
C ASP A 133 -9.64 6.72 15.08
N THR A 134 -9.69 7.00 13.79
CA THR A 134 -9.74 8.36 13.24
C THR A 134 -11.07 8.68 12.60
N ARG A 135 -12.09 7.85 12.80
CA ARG A 135 -13.47 8.16 12.41
C ARG A 135 -13.90 9.44 13.13
N GLY A 136 -14.47 10.39 12.39
CA GLY A 136 -14.81 11.73 12.90
C GLY A 136 -13.66 12.75 12.92
N VAL A 137 -12.41 12.33 12.68
CA VAL A 137 -11.29 13.28 12.52
C VAL A 137 -11.32 13.88 11.12
N ILE A 138 -11.29 15.20 11.03
CA ILE A 138 -11.31 15.93 9.76
C ILE A 138 -10.00 15.65 9.00
N HIS A 139 -10.13 14.99 7.85
CA HIS A 139 -9.03 14.76 6.92
C HIS A 139 -9.17 15.67 5.68
N ASN A 140 -8.03 16.06 5.11
CA ASN A 140 -7.97 16.73 3.82
C ASN A 140 -8.43 15.79 2.70
N ILE A 141 -9.64 16.05 2.19
CA ILE A 141 -10.29 15.25 1.14
C ILE A 141 -9.49 15.18 -0.18
N HIS A 142 -8.58 16.13 -0.41
CA HIS A 142 -7.74 16.19 -1.60
C HIS A 142 -6.51 15.28 -1.50
N LEU A 143 -6.10 14.88 -0.29
CA LEU A 143 -5.01 13.93 -0.10
C LEU A 143 -5.47 12.53 -0.52
N LYS A 144 -4.88 12.06 -1.62
CA LYS A 144 -5.10 10.72 -2.15
C LYS A 144 -3.81 9.92 -2.08
N ARG A 145 -3.95 8.61 -1.99
CA ARG A 145 -2.82 7.70 -2.14
C ARG A 145 -2.30 7.76 -3.57
N ASN A 146 -1.04 7.41 -3.73
CA ASN A 146 -0.46 7.26 -5.06
C ASN A 146 -1.09 6.07 -5.77
N LEU A 147 -1.52 6.28 -7.02
CA LEU A 147 -1.90 5.20 -7.93
C LEU A 147 -0.62 4.69 -8.60
N ASN A 148 -0.11 3.53 -8.16
CA ASN A 148 1.18 2.98 -8.58
C ASN A 148 1.10 1.46 -8.84
N GLY A 149 2.19 0.91 -9.37
CA GLY A 149 2.40 -0.52 -9.59
C GLY A 149 1.30 -1.17 -10.43
N GLU A 150 0.99 -2.43 -10.09
CA GLU A 150 0.00 -3.25 -10.78
C GLU A 150 -1.42 -2.63 -10.75
N LYS A 151 -1.74 -1.90 -9.67
CA LYS A 151 -3.01 -1.20 -9.56
C LYS A 151 -3.12 -0.07 -10.57
N ARG A 152 -2.03 0.64 -10.87
CA ARG A 152 -2.03 1.69 -11.91
C ARG A 152 -2.30 1.12 -13.29
N TYR A 153 -1.67 -0.01 -13.61
CA TYR A 153 -1.86 -0.70 -14.87
C TYR A 153 -3.31 -1.15 -15.06
N SER A 154 -3.86 -1.90 -14.09
CA SER A 154 -5.25 -2.38 -14.13
C SER A 154 -6.28 -1.24 -14.16
N VAL A 155 -6.06 -0.13 -13.44
CA VAL A 155 -6.92 1.04 -13.55
C VAL A 155 -6.80 1.69 -14.94
N GLY A 156 -5.60 1.79 -15.49
CA GLY A 156 -5.36 2.32 -16.84
C GLY A 156 -6.04 1.49 -17.94
N GLU A 157 -6.04 0.17 -17.79
CA GLU A 157 -6.76 -0.77 -18.65
C GLU A 157 -8.28 -0.56 -18.60
N ASN A 158 -8.85 -0.58 -17.39
CA ASN A 158 -10.28 -0.32 -17.17
C ASN A 158 -10.74 1.03 -17.74
N LEU A 159 -9.86 2.03 -17.70
CA LEU A 159 -10.12 3.35 -18.23
C LEU A 159 -10.09 3.42 -19.76
N GLN A 160 -9.66 2.40 -20.51
CA GLN A 160 -9.67 2.47 -21.97
C GLN A 160 -11.09 2.70 -22.51
N HIS A 161 -12.07 2.01 -21.91
CA HIS A 161 -13.47 2.06 -22.31
C HIS A 161 -14.31 3.08 -21.52
N LEU A 162 -13.71 3.78 -20.54
CA LEU A 162 -14.42 4.70 -19.64
C LEU A 162 -13.77 6.08 -19.58
N ARG A 163 -14.57 7.09 -19.20
CA ARG A 163 -14.05 8.41 -18.82
C ARG A 163 -13.60 8.39 -17.36
N ALA A 164 -12.52 9.10 -17.05
CA ALA A 164 -11.98 9.19 -15.70
C ALA A 164 -13.00 9.65 -14.64
N ASN A 165 -13.86 10.61 -14.99
CA ASN A 165 -14.93 11.07 -14.09
C ASN A 165 -16.00 9.99 -13.86
N THR A 166 -16.37 9.23 -14.89
CA THR A 166 -17.33 8.12 -14.78
C THR A 166 -16.76 7.03 -13.86
N TRP A 167 -15.53 6.59 -14.13
CA TRP A 167 -14.86 5.60 -13.29
C TRP A 167 -14.80 6.04 -11.81
N ARG A 168 -14.46 7.32 -11.56
CA ARG A 168 -14.41 7.86 -10.20
C ARG A 168 -15.79 7.82 -9.53
N LYS A 169 -16.85 8.25 -10.22
CA LYS A 169 -18.22 8.18 -9.71
C LYS A 169 -18.64 6.74 -9.40
N ASP A 170 -18.28 5.79 -10.26
CA ASP A 170 -18.58 4.38 -10.04
C ASP A 170 -17.85 3.81 -8.82
N GLN A 171 -16.59 4.20 -8.61
CA GLN A 171 -15.85 3.79 -7.41
C GLN A 171 -16.43 4.39 -6.13
N ILE A 172 -16.91 5.63 -6.16
CA ILE A 172 -17.59 6.26 -5.01
C ILE A 172 -18.86 5.48 -4.71
N ARG A 173 -19.72 5.25 -5.71
CA ARG A 173 -20.98 4.50 -5.57
C ARG A 173 -20.77 3.08 -5.04
N LYS A 174 -19.67 2.43 -5.42
CA LYS A 174 -19.37 1.06 -5.00
C LYS A 174 -18.81 0.96 -3.57
N LYS A 175 -18.21 2.03 -3.03
CA LYS A 175 -17.39 1.96 -1.82
C LYS A 175 -17.84 2.88 -0.69
N CYS A 176 -18.70 3.84 -1.00
CA CYS A 176 -19.10 4.88 -0.06
C CYS A 176 -20.62 4.91 0.02
N ASP A 177 -21.14 4.93 1.24
CA ASP A 177 -22.54 5.22 1.52
C ASP A 177 -22.76 6.74 1.56
N PHE A 178 -24.02 7.17 1.62
CA PHE A 178 -24.33 8.59 1.72
C PHE A 178 -23.77 9.17 3.03
N GLY A 179 -23.02 10.27 2.93
CA GLY A 179 -22.34 10.91 4.07
C GLY A 179 -20.94 10.37 4.38
N ASP A 180 -20.50 9.28 3.74
CA ASP A 180 -19.15 8.76 3.93
C ASP A 180 -18.08 9.72 3.36
N ILE A 181 -16.94 9.79 4.05
CA ILE A 181 -15.75 10.48 3.53
C ILE A 181 -15.17 9.65 2.38
N ILE A 182 -14.97 10.28 1.22
CA ILE A 182 -14.39 9.62 0.05
C ILE A 182 -12.99 9.11 0.38
N PRO A 183 -12.75 7.79 0.39
CA PRO A 183 -11.49 7.22 0.82
C PRO A 183 -10.33 7.64 -0.09
N PRO A 184 -9.08 7.60 0.41
CA PRO A 184 -7.93 8.12 -0.33
C PRO A 184 -7.46 7.16 -1.43
N ASN A 185 -8.01 5.95 -1.54
CA ASN A 185 -7.83 5.06 -2.68
C ASN A 185 -8.79 5.35 -3.86
N ILE A 186 -9.62 6.39 -3.77
CA ILE A 186 -10.39 6.94 -4.90
C ILE A 186 -9.65 8.17 -5.43
N TYR A 187 -9.00 7.99 -6.59
CA TYR A 187 -8.02 8.92 -7.13
C TYR A 187 -8.65 10.14 -7.83
N GLN A 188 -7.84 11.18 -7.97
CA GLN A 188 -8.21 12.39 -8.70
C GLN A 188 -8.23 12.16 -10.23
N THR A 189 -9.04 12.95 -10.94
CA THR A 189 -9.29 12.78 -12.38
C THR A 189 -8.03 12.97 -13.23
N ASN A 190 -7.15 13.90 -12.89
CA ASN A 190 -5.86 14.11 -13.55
C ASN A 190 -4.97 12.85 -13.48
N VAL A 191 -4.87 12.23 -12.30
CA VAL A 191 -4.10 10.99 -12.09
C VAL A 191 -4.67 9.85 -12.92
N LEU A 192 -6.01 9.72 -12.98
CA LEU A 192 -6.69 8.71 -13.78
C LEU A 192 -6.48 8.92 -15.29
N ARG A 193 -6.59 10.16 -15.79
CA ARG A 193 -6.30 10.49 -17.20
C ARG A 193 -4.86 10.11 -17.55
N LYS A 194 -3.92 10.38 -16.65
CA LYS A 194 -2.52 10.02 -16.86
C LYS A 194 -2.30 8.51 -16.90
N ALA A 195 -2.92 7.76 -15.99
CA ALA A 195 -2.85 6.29 -16.01
C ALA A 195 -3.46 5.71 -17.29
N LYS A 196 -4.56 6.27 -17.79
CA LYS A 196 -5.18 5.90 -19.08
C LYS A 196 -4.21 6.11 -20.25
N GLN A 197 -3.54 7.26 -20.27
CA GLN A 197 -2.55 7.59 -21.30
C GLN A 197 -1.37 6.60 -21.24
N GLU A 198 -0.75 6.42 -20.08
CA GLU A 198 0.42 5.55 -19.93
C GLU A 198 0.13 4.10 -20.32
N PHE A 199 -1.06 3.58 -20.00
CA PHE A 199 -1.46 2.25 -20.47
C PHE A 199 -1.52 2.17 -22.00
N ARG A 200 -2.08 3.20 -22.65
CA ARG A 200 -2.17 3.26 -24.12
C ARG A 200 -0.78 3.36 -24.75
N ASP A 201 0.06 4.25 -24.23
CA ASP A 201 1.44 4.44 -24.69
C ASP A 201 2.22 3.11 -24.61
N GLN A 202 2.08 2.39 -23.49
CA GLN A 202 2.69 1.08 -23.31
C GLN A 202 2.18 0.04 -24.32
N LYS A 203 0.85 0.00 -24.58
CA LYS A 203 0.24 -0.93 -25.54
C LYS A 203 0.68 -0.64 -26.99
N LEU A 204 0.90 0.63 -27.32
CA LEU A 204 1.37 1.07 -28.64
C LEU A 204 2.90 1.01 -28.79
N GLY A 205 3.64 0.62 -27.74
CA GLY A 205 5.11 0.60 -27.77
C GLY A 205 5.74 1.99 -27.83
N ILE A 206 5.02 3.04 -27.42
CA ILE A 206 5.52 4.42 -27.45
C ILE A 206 6.48 4.61 -26.27
N VAL A 207 7.79 4.49 -26.56
CA VAL A 207 8.86 4.69 -25.56
C VAL A 207 9.33 6.14 -25.56
N ILE A 208 9.35 6.79 -26.72
CA ILE A 208 9.81 8.17 -26.89
C ILE A 208 8.61 9.11 -26.84
N LYS A 209 8.53 9.92 -25.78
CA LYS A 209 7.52 10.97 -25.64
C LYS A 209 8.01 12.22 -26.36
N ASN A 210 7.99 12.20 -27.69
CA ASN A 210 8.26 13.38 -28.50
C ASN A 210 6.93 13.93 -29.04
N PRO A 211 6.44 15.08 -28.53
CA PRO A 211 5.17 15.66 -28.98
C PRO A 211 5.14 15.99 -30.47
N ILE A 212 6.30 16.31 -31.06
CA ILE A 212 6.43 16.68 -32.48
C ILE A 212 6.31 15.43 -33.36
N LEU A 213 6.92 14.31 -32.96
CA LEU A 213 6.87 13.05 -33.71
C LEU A 213 5.55 12.27 -33.49
N SER A 214 4.73 12.69 -32.52
CA SER A 214 3.44 12.05 -32.19
C SER A 214 2.25 12.65 -32.95
N LEU A 215 2.49 13.67 -33.79
CA LEU A 215 1.51 14.28 -34.69
C LEU A 215 1.56 13.52 -36.03
N VAL A 216 0.90 12.37 -36.10
CA VAL A 216 0.59 11.67 -37.36
C VAL A 216 -0.90 11.40 -37.40
#